data_AF-A0A9P6X5M5-F1
#
_entry.id   AF-A0A9P6X5M5-F1
#
_cell.length_a   1.000
_cell.length_b   1.000
_cell.length_c   1.000
_cell.angle_alpha   90.00
_cell.angle_beta   90.00
_cell.angle_gamma   90.00
#
_symmetry.space_group_name_H-M   'P 1'
#
loop_
_entity.id
_entity.type
_entity.pdbx_description
1 polymer ?
#
loop_
_entity_poly.entity_id
_entity_poly.type
_entity_poly.pdbx_seq_one_letter_code
_entity_poly.pdbx_strand_id
1 'polypeptide(L)'
;MKEIFGVVWKYTNKFDEKSLLSFTTWCNKHKLDFLSVEPECKALKGQNQKIRFRHLNVLDEKYHDNVASNIENILPQHKAQIRSLKEDGLSIVGYCRKSDLAKQDNLISLLQRMVDNHYQRSLVDKVFVSPCSNASSPFSERDLSDQFEVFNQLKKRSWQYKRHAELC
;
A
#
# COMPACT_ATOMS: atom_id res chain seq x y z
N MET A 1 23.58 -3.89 8.25
CA MET A 1 23.13 -4.84 7.20
C MET A 1 22.98 -6.26 7.69
N LYS A 2 24.03 -6.87 8.29
CA LYS A 2 23.94 -8.25 8.81
C LYS A 2 22.78 -8.45 9.80
N GLU A 3 22.60 -7.51 10.73
CA GLU A 3 21.50 -7.53 11.70
C GLU A 3 20.12 -7.50 11.03
N ILE A 4 19.89 -6.52 10.14
CA ILE A 4 18.65 -6.39 9.36
C ILE A 4 18.36 -7.67 8.57
N PHE A 5 19.39 -8.22 7.90
CA PHE A 5 19.26 -9.47 7.16
C PHE A 5 18.85 -10.63 8.06
N GLY A 6 19.49 -10.76 9.23
CA GLY A 6 19.16 -11.80 10.21
C GLY A 6 17.73 -11.71 10.74
N VAL A 7 17.21 -10.49 10.96
CA VAL A 7 15.79 -10.30 11.37
C VAL A 7 14.86 -10.68 10.23
N VAL A 8 15.07 -10.16 9.02
CA VAL A 8 14.21 -10.43 7.85
C VAL A 8 14.17 -11.93 7.52
N TRP A 9 15.31 -12.61 7.63
CA TRP A 9 15.43 -14.04 7.35
C TRP A 9 14.50 -14.92 8.21
N LYS A 10 14.20 -14.51 9.45
CA LYS A 10 13.28 -15.24 10.33
C LYS A 10 11.84 -15.29 9.78
N TYR A 11 11.46 -14.34 8.91
CA TYR A 11 10.07 -14.13 8.48
C TYR A 11 9.85 -14.30 6.97
N THR A 12 10.88 -14.66 6.19
CA THR A 12 10.71 -14.90 4.75
C THR A 12 11.71 -15.90 4.19
N ASN A 13 11.24 -16.75 3.28
CA ASN A 13 12.06 -17.66 2.48
C ASN A 13 12.60 -17.00 1.20
N LYS A 14 12.23 -15.74 0.92
CA LYS A 14 12.60 -15.03 -0.32
C LYS A 14 14.10 -14.95 -0.54
N PHE A 15 14.86 -14.96 0.55
CA PHE A 15 16.31 -14.85 0.51
C PHE A 15 17.00 -16.18 0.74
N ASP A 16 16.30 -17.31 0.83
CA ASP A 16 16.91 -18.62 1.00
C ASP A 16 18.01 -18.84 -0.05
N GLU A 17 19.14 -19.38 0.40
CA GLU A 17 20.36 -19.59 -0.39
C GLU A 17 21.01 -18.30 -0.94
N LYS A 18 20.53 -17.10 -0.57
CA LYS A 18 21.14 -15.83 -0.94
C LYS A 18 22.17 -15.39 0.08
N SER A 19 23.28 -14.87 -0.43
CA SER A 19 24.31 -14.25 0.40
C SER A 19 23.86 -12.88 0.94
N LEU A 20 24.51 -12.43 2.03
CA LEU A 20 24.34 -11.07 2.54
C LEU A 20 24.61 -10.00 1.48
N LEU A 21 25.53 -10.28 0.54
CA LEU A 21 25.82 -9.38 -0.58
C LEU A 21 24.62 -9.29 -1.53
N SER A 22 24.01 -10.42 -1.88
CA SER A 22 22.80 -10.45 -2.72
C SER A 22 21.63 -9.69 -2.07
N PHE A 23 21.42 -9.89 -0.77
CA PHE A 23 20.43 -9.12 0.00
C PHE A 23 20.74 -7.62 -0.04
N THR A 24 21.99 -7.23 0.14
CA THR A 24 22.40 -5.81 0.09
C THR A 24 22.15 -5.19 -1.28
N THR A 25 22.48 -5.90 -2.36
CA THR A 25 22.18 -5.47 -3.73
C THR A 25 20.67 -5.32 -3.93
N TRP A 26 19.88 -6.25 -3.41
CA TRP A 26 18.42 -6.17 -3.45
C TRP A 26 17.88 -4.93 -2.73
N CYS A 27 18.35 -4.65 -1.50
CA CYS A 27 17.94 -3.47 -0.75
C CYS A 27 18.26 -2.17 -1.51
N ASN A 28 19.45 -2.06 -2.12
CA ASN A 28 19.84 -0.90 -2.91
C ASN A 28 18.98 -0.75 -4.17
N LYS A 29 18.73 -1.85 -4.89
CA LYS A 29 17.87 -1.86 -6.08
C LYS A 29 16.45 -1.36 -5.75
N HIS A 30 15.93 -1.76 -4.59
CA HIS A 30 14.60 -1.38 -4.12
C HIS A 30 14.56 -0.06 -3.36
N LYS A 31 15.71 0.62 -3.19
CA LYS A 31 15.83 1.94 -2.54
C LYS A 31 15.15 2.00 -1.17
N LEU A 32 15.39 0.99 -0.32
CA LEU A 32 14.79 0.94 1.01
C LEU A 32 15.20 2.15 1.86
N ASP A 33 14.26 2.75 2.58
CA ASP A 33 14.43 4.04 3.24
C ASP A 33 15.60 4.08 4.24
N PHE A 34 15.90 2.97 4.93
CA PHE A 34 17.01 2.92 5.88
C PHE A 34 18.39 3.12 5.22
N LEU A 35 18.49 2.99 3.89
CA LEU A 35 19.71 3.25 3.12
C LEU A 35 19.96 4.75 2.91
N SER A 36 18.92 5.59 3.03
CA SER A 36 19.00 7.04 2.89
C SER A 36 19.64 7.75 4.10
N VAL A 37 19.74 7.06 5.24
CA VAL A 37 20.42 7.56 6.42
C VAL A 37 21.93 7.63 6.17
N GLU A 38 22.53 8.79 6.38
CA GLU A 38 23.96 9.01 6.21
C GLU A 38 24.77 8.13 7.18
N PRO A 39 25.80 7.40 6.70
CA PRO A 39 26.63 6.57 7.54
C PRO A 39 27.71 7.37 8.27
N GLU A 40 27.93 7.04 9.54
CA GLU A 40 29.03 7.55 10.35
C GLU A 40 30.24 6.61 10.31
N CYS A 41 31.44 7.16 10.51
CA CYS A 41 32.70 6.41 10.53
C CYS A 41 33.33 6.45 11.93
N LYS A 42 33.67 5.28 12.48
CA LYS A 42 34.46 5.17 13.71
C LYS A 42 35.73 4.36 13.44
N ALA A 43 36.88 4.91 13.85
CA ALA A 43 38.15 4.19 13.85
C ALA A 43 38.18 3.24 15.07
N LEU A 44 38.52 1.98 14.83
CA LEU A 44 38.75 1.03 15.93
C LEU A 44 40.10 1.34 16.57
N LYS A 45 40.13 1.48 17.91
CA LYS A 45 41.39 1.67 18.64
C LYS A 45 42.32 0.48 18.38
N GLY A 46 43.50 0.75 17.83
CA GLY A 46 44.54 -0.25 17.58
C GLY A 46 44.47 -0.96 16.22
N GLN A 47 43.54 -0.60 15.32
CA GLN A 47 43.49 -1.16 13.96
C GLN A 47 43.33 -0.03 12.92
N ASN A 48 43.99 -0.15 11.76
CA ASN A 48 43.78 0.74 10.61
C ASN A 48 42.41 0.52 9.91
N GLN A 49 41.48 -0.20 10.56
CA GLN A 49 40.13 -0.44 10.04
C GLN A 49 39.16 0.63 10.54
N LYS A 50 38.46 1.26 9.59
CA LYS A 50 37.33 2.16 9.83
C LYS A 50 36.03 1.38 9.63
N ILE A 51 35.14 1.40 10.63
CA ILE A 51 33.80 0.83 10.51
C ILE A 51 32.82 1.94 10.13
N ARG A 52 31.97 1.66 9.14
CA ARG A 52 30.81 2.48 8.77
C ARG A 52 29.55 1.92 9.40
N PHE A 53 28.77 2.75 10.09
CA PHE A 53 27.50 2.36 10.71
C PHE A 53 26.43 3.44 10.49
N ARG A 54 25.15 3.08 10.68
CA ARG A 54 24.00 3.99 10.60
C ARG A 54 23.21 3.87 11.89
N HIS A 55 22.73 4.99 12.39
CA HIS A 55 21.76 5.02 13.49
C HIS A 55 20.35 4.80 12.92
N LEU A 56 19.72 3.69 13.32
CA LEU A 56 18.38 3.33 12.88
C LEU A 56 17.49 3.15 14.10
N ASN A 57 16.27 3.71 14.04
CA ASN A 57 15.22 3.38 14.99
C ASN A 57 14.58 2.07 14.54
N VAL A 58 14.67 1.04 15.37
CA VAL A 58 14.15 -0.30 15.07
C VAL A 58 13.07 -0.68 16.07
N LEU A 59 12.11 -1.46 15.59
CA LEU A 59 11.07 -2.03 16.44
C LEU A 59 11.71 -3.02 17.43
N ASP A 60 11.29 -2.97 18.70
CA ASP A 60 11.72 -3.89 19.75
C ASP A 60 11.36 -5.35 19.38
N GLU A 61 12.27 -6.29 19.67
CA GLU A 61 12.20 -7.70 19.23
C GLU A 61 10.91 -8.37 19.68
N LYS A 62 10.42 -8.04 20.87
CA LYS A 62 9.16 -8.58 21.43
C LYS A 62 7.93 -8.31 20.56
N TYR A 63 7.98 -7.34 19.65
CA TYR A 63 6.87 -7.02 18.75
C TYR A 63 7.03 -7.62 17.35
N HIS A 64 8.17 -8.24 17.01
CA HIS A 64 8.43 -8.70 15.65
C HIS A 64 7.42 -9.78 15.22
N ASP A 65 7.20 -10.80 16.05
CA ASP A 65 6.27 -11.89 15.74
C ASP A 65 4.83 -11.40 15.59
N ASN A 66 4.39 -10.48 16.46
CA ASN A 66 3.07 -9.90 16.38
C ASN A 66 2.89 -9.10 15.08
N VAL A 67 3.88 -8.27 14.71
CA VAL A 67 3.83 -7.49 13.47
C VAL A 67 3.87 -8.41 12.25
N ALA A 68 4.71 -9.45 12.24
CA ALA A 68 4.77 -10.42 11.15
C ALA A 68 3.43 -11.15 10.97
N SER A 69 2.86 -11.64 12.07
CA SER A 69 1.53 -12.26 12.09
C SER A 69 0.45 -11.29 11.60
N ASN A 70 0.46 -10.03 12.02
CA ASN A 70 -0.49 -9.03 11.54
C ASN A 70 -0.35 -8.78 10.03
N ILE A 71 0.89 -8.67 9.50
CA ILE A 71 1.14 -8.47 8.07
C ILE A 71 0.58 -9.64 7.25
N GLU A 72 0.80 -10.87 7.71
CA GLU A 72 0.31 -12.08 7.06
C GLU A 72 -1.22 -12.18 7.11
N ASN A 73 -1.82 -11.88 8.27
CA ASN A 73 -3.21 -12.22 8.55
C ASN A 73 -4.21 -11.09 8.28
N ILE A 74 -3.78 -9.82 8.21
CA ILE A 74 -4.72 -8.69 8.05
C ILE A 74 -5.59 -8.81 6.80
N LEU A 75 -5.01 -9.22 5.68
CA LEU A 75 -5.75 -9.34 4.42
C LEU A 75 -6.69 -10.56 4.41
N PRO A 76 -6.26 -11.78 4.79
CA PRO A 76 -7.16 -12.91 4.99
C PRO A 76 -8.32 -12.62 5.95
N GLN A 77 -8.04 -12.04 7.12
CA GLN A 77 -9.05 -11.72 8.14
C GLN A 77 -10.05 -10.71 7.63
N HIS A 78 -9.59 -9.63 6.99
CA HIS A 78 -10.49 -8.65 6.38
C HIS A 78 -11.40 -9.28 5.32
N LYS A 79 -10.86 -10.14 4.45
CA LYS A 79 -11.66 -10.87 3.44
C LYS A 79 -12.68 -11.80 4.07
N ALA A 80 -12.34 -12.48 5.17
CA ALA A 80 -13.27 -13.35 5.88
C ALA A 80 -14.43 -12.55 6.47
N GLN A 81 -14.14 -11.39 7.09
CA GLN A 81 -15.18 -10.48 7.60
C GLN A 81 -16.12 -10.00 6.49
N ILE A 82 -15.58 -9.58 5.35
CA ILE A 82 -16.41 -9.15 4.21
C ILE A 82 -17.31 -10.28 3.70
N ARG A 83 -16.80 -11.52 3.65
CA ARG A 83 -17.61 -12.69 3.23
C ARG A 83 -18.76 -12.95 4.20
N SER A 84 -18.50 -12.90 5.51
CA SER A 84 -19.56 -13.04 6.53
C SER A 84 -20.66 -12.00 6.34
N LEU A 85 -20.30 -10.73 6.09
CA LEU A 85 -21.30 -9.68 5.84
C LEU A 85 -22.15 -9.98 4.59
N LYS A 86 -21.56 -10.57 3.55
CA LYS A 86 -22.30 -10.97 2.36
C LYS A 86 -23.20 -12.18 2.58
N GLU A 87 -22.77 -13.12 3.41
CA GLU A 87 -23.57 -14.27 3.83
C GLU A 87 -24.81 -13.80 4.61
N ASP A 88 -24.68 -12.72 5.38
CA ASP A 88 -25.80 -12.03 6.05
C ASP A 88 -26.71 -11.24 5.07
N GLY A 89 -26.43 -11.28 3.76
CA GLY A 89 -27.21 -10.63 2.72
C GLY A 89 -26.85 -9.15 2.47
N LEU A 90 -25.75 -8.64 3.05
CA LEU A 90 -25.31 -7.28 2.80
C LEU A 90 -24.55 -7.17 1.47
N SER A 91 -24.80 -6.10 0.71
CA SER A 91 -23.98 -5.76 -0.46
C SER A 91 -22.91 -4.76 -0.08
N ILE A 92 -21.69 -5.04 -0.53
CA ILE A 92 -20.50 -4.25 -0.21
C ILE A 92 -20.16 -3.37 -1.39
N VAL A 93 -20.21 -2.07 -1.17
CA VAL A 93 -19.95 -1.05 -2.18
C VAL A 93 -18.65 -0.32 -1.86
N GLY A 94 -17.69 -0.36 -2.78
CA GLY A 94 -16.47 0.42 -2.71
C GLY A 94 -16.68 1.85 -3.19
N TYR A 95 -15.95 2.79 -2.61
CA TYR A 95 -15.94 4.19 -3.06
C TYR A 95 -14.49 4.63 -3.30
N CYS A 96 -14.17 4.90 -4.55
CA CYS A 96 -12.91 5.49 -4.97
C CYS A 96 -13.10 6.98 -5.17
N ARG A 97 -12.18 7.79 -4.66
CA ARG A 97 -12.14 9.22 -4.95
C ARG A 97 -10.75 9.71 -5.28
N LYS A 98 -10.67 10.76 -6.09
CA LYS A 98 -9.46 11.55 -6.29
C LYS A 98 -9.79 13.04 -6.22
N SER A 99 -8.82 13.83 -5.78
CA SER A 99 -8.91 15.29 -5.74
C SER A 99 -8.67 15.88 -7.13
N ASP A 100 -9.09 17.13 -7.31
CA ASP A 100 -9.28 17.81 -8.61
C ASP A 100 -8.14 17.63 -9.65
N LEU A 101 -8.59 17.46 -10.89
CA LEU A 101 -8.00 16.67 -11.97
C LEU A 101 -7.06 17.41 -12.91
N ALA A 102 -7.02 18.74 -12.86
CA ALA A 102 -6.31 19.56 -13.85
C ALA A 102 -4.77 19.40 -13.84
N LYS A 103 -4.20 18.49 -13.04
CA LYS A 103 -2.76 18.45 -12.72
C LYS A 103 -2.10 17.07 -12.73
N GLN A 104 -2.77 15.98 -13.15
CA GLN A 104 -2.17 14.63 -13.07
C GLN A 104 -2.34 13.78 -14.33
N ASP A 105 -1.25 13.62 -15.09
CA ASP A 105 -1.17 12.76 -16.28
C ASP A 105 -1.46 11.28 -15.99
N ASN A 106 -1.30 10.84 -14.74
CA ASN A 106 -1.45 9.45 -14.31
C ASN A 106 -2.79 9.15 -13.60
N LEU A 107 -3.78 10.03 -13.71
CA LEU A 107 -5.03 9.90 -12.98
C LEU A 107 -5.74 8.56 -13.24
N ILE A 108 -5.93 8.19 -14.52
CA ILE A 108 -6.67 7.00 -14.92
C ILE A 108 -6.02 5.74 -14.33
N SER A 109 -4.69 5.64 -14.39
CA SER A 109 -3.98 4.48 -13.87
C SER A 109 -4.09 4.39 -12.34
N LEU A 110 -4.10 5.53 -11.64
CA LEU A 110 -4.31 5.58 -10.19
C LEU A 110 -5.73 5.16 -9.80
N LEU A 111 -6.75 5.71 -10.47
CA LEU A 111 -8.16 5.35 -10.24
C LEU A 111 -8.40 3.87 -10.55
N GLN A 112 -7.89 3.37 -11.66
CA GLN A 112 -7.99 1.96 -12.03
C GLN A 112 -7.35 1.08 -10.95
N ARG A 113 -6.16 1.45 -10.44
CA ARG A 113 -5.52 0.71 -9.36
C ARG A 113 -6.34 0.73 -8.06
N MET A 114 -7.01 1.84 -7.74
CA MET A 114 -7.93 1.89 -6.59
C MET A 114 -9.12 0.95 -6.79
N VAL A 115 -9.74 0.97 -7.97
CA VAL A 115 -10.85 0.09 -8.33
C VAL A 115 -10.42 -1.38 -8.23
N ASP A 116 -9.28 -1.75 -8.82
CA ASP A 116 -8.75 -3.11 -8.75
C ASP A 116 -8.45 -3.53 -7.30
N ASN A 117 -7.91 -2.64 -6.47
CA ASN A 117 -7.68 -2.92 -5.05
C ASN A 117 -8.99 -3.19 -4.29
N HIS A 118 -10.06 -2.44 -4.55
CA HIS A 118 -11.35 -2.70 -3.92
C HIS A 118 -11.88 -4.10 -4.25
N TYR A 119 -11.81 -4.52 -5.52
CA TYR A 119 -12.22 -5.87 -5.91
C TYR A 119 -11.28 -6.96 -5.36
N GLN A 120 -9.96 -6.79 -5.49
CA GLN A 120 -9.00 -7.84 -5.13
C GLN A 120 -8.79 -7.99 -3.63
N ARG A 121 -8.87 -6.88 -2.87
CA ARG A 121 -8.57 -6.87 -1.42
C ARG A 121 -9.82 -6.80 -0.56
N SER A 122 -10.81 -6.01 -0.98
CA SER A 122 -12.03 -5.74 -0.19
C SER A 122 -13.26 -6.50 -0.71
N LEU A 123 -13.12 -7.31 -1.76
CA LEU A 123 -14.18 -8.17 -2.32
C LEU A 123 -15.52 -7.43 -2.57
N VAL A 124 -15.48 -6.17 -2.98
CA VAL A 124 -16.70 -5.38 -3.19
C VAL A 124 -17.53 -5.94 -4.35
N ASP A 125 -18.84 -5.72 -4.31
CA ASP A 125 -19.76 -6.07 -5.41
C ASP A 125 -19.75 -5.00 -6.51
N LYS A 126 -19.63 -3.73 -6.09
CA LYS A 126 -19.63 -2.56 -6.97
C LYS A 126 -18.64 -1.54 -6.46
N VAL A 127 -18.17 -0.69 -7.37
CA VAL A 127 -17.33 0.48 -7.04
C VAL A 127 -17.95 1.73 -7.64
N PHE A 128 -18.13 2.75 -6.81
CA PHE A 128 -18.39 4.12 -7.24
C PHE A 128 -17.07 4.88 -7.30
N VAL A 129 -16.91 5.69 -8.35
CA VAL A 129 -15.68 6.44 -8.59
C VAL A 129 -16.02 7.92 -8.73
N SER A 130 -15.36 8.73 -7.92
CA SER A 130 -15.43 10.19 -7.91
C SER A 130 -14.11 10.78 -8.38
N PRO A 131 -14.02 11.30 -9.62
CA PRO A 131 -12.77 11.82 -10.13
C PRO A 131 -12.39 13.14 -9.46
N CYS A 132 -13.36 14.01 -9.15
CA CYS A 132 -13.15 15.44 -8.92
C CYS A 132 -13.57 15.90 -7.50
N SER A 133 -13.28 15.11 -6.46
CA SER A 133 -13.73 15.42 -5.09
C SER A 133 -12.58 15.50 -4.08
N ASN A 134 -12.44 16.67 -3.46
CA ASN A 134 -11.51 16.87 -2.36
C ASN A 134 -11.97 16.10 -1.11
N ALA A 135 -10.99 15.65 -0.31
CA ALA A 135 -11.25 14.90 0.92
C ALA A 135 -12.08 15.70 1.93
N SER A 136 -11.83 17.00 1.97
CA SER A 136 -12.45 17.98 2.86
C SER A 136 -13.82 18.47 2.39
N SER A 137 -14.21 18.21 1.13
CA SER A 137 -15.51 18.61 0.64
C SER A 137 -16.62 17.78 1.32
N PRO A 138 -17.71 18.42 1.78
CA PRO A 138 -18.91 17.73 2.25
C PRO A 138 -19.39 16.69 1.23
N PHE A 139 -19.94 15.58 1.70
CA PHE A 139 -20.35 14.48 0.81
C PHE A 139 -21.42 14.92 -0.21
N SER A 140 -22.32 15.82 0.21
CA SER A 140 -23.37 16.42 -0.62
C SER A 140 -22.86 17.29 -1.76
N GLU A 141 -21.62 17.78 -1.67
CA GLU A 141 -21.01 18.68 -2.64
C GLU A 141 -20.08 17.93 -3.62
N ARG A 142 -19.99 16.59 -3.48
CA ARG A 142 -19.15 15.75 -4.33
C ARG A 142 -19.89 15.33 -5.59
N ASP A 143 -19.13 15.08 -6.65
CA ASP A 143 -19.64 14.52 -7.91
C ASP A 143 -20.73 15.37 -8.60
N LEU A 144 -20.70 16.69 -8.37
CA LEU A 144 -21.60 17.66 -9.01
C LEU A 144 -21.14 18.12 -10.40
N SER A 145 -19.92 17.76 -10.82
CA SER A 145 -19.38 18.18 -12.12
C SER A 145 -19.48 17.08 -13.18
N ASP A 146 -19.81 17.50 -14.39
CA ASP A 146 -20.05 16.66 -15.56
C ASP A 146 -18.74 16.18 -16.24
N GLN A 147 -17.64 16.05 -15.49
CA GLN A 147 -16.35 15.59 -16.02
C GLN A 147 -16.33 14.06 -16.21
N PHE A 148 -17.23 13.57 -17.07
CA PHE A 148 -17.50 12.15 -17.27
C PHE A 148 -16.52 11.43 -18.21
N GLU A 149 -15.73 12.18 -18.98
CA GLU A 149 -14.85 11.60 -20.03
C GLU A 149 -13.80 10.64 -19.46
N VAL A 150 -13.40 10.86 -18.21
CA VAL A 150 -12.46 10.05 -17.44
C VAL A 150 -12.97 8.61 -17.26
N PHE A 151 -14.29 8.43 -17.10
CA PHE A 151 -14.88 7.11 -16.89
C PHE A 151 -14.81 6.24 -18.14
N ASN A 152 -14.88 6.82 -19.33
CA ASN A 152 -14.81 6.07 -20.58
C ASN A 152 -13.44 5.38 -20.79
N GLN A 153 -12.41 5.82 -20.06
CA GLN A 153 -11.04 5.30 -20.15
C GLN A 153 -10.73 4.22 -19.10
N LEU A 154 -11.59 4.03 -18.09
CA LEU A 154 -11.43 2.97 -17.11
C LEU A 154 -11.82 1.61 -17.71
N LYS A 155 -11.14 0.54 -17.33
CA LYS A 155 -11.45 -0.82 -17.83
C LYS A 155 -12.72 -1.32 -17.18
N LYS A 156 -13.75 -1.65 -17.98
CA LYS A 156 -15.05 -2.14 -17.49
C LYS A 156 -14.88 -3.44 -16.70
N ARG A 157 -14.75 -3.32 -15.39
CA ARG A 157 -14.92 -4.38 -14.40
C ARG A 157 -16.07 -3.96 -13.49
N SER A 158 -17.29 -4.25 -13.93
CA SER A 158 -18.55 -4.09 -13.17
C SER A 158 -18.68 -2.83 -12.29
N TRP A 159 -18.02 -1.71 -12.62
CA TRP A 159 -18.25 -0.45 -11.94
C TRP A 159 -19.47 0.19 -12.59
N GLN A 160 -20.38 0.71 -11.77
CA GLN A 160 -21.50 1.51 -12.24
C GLN A 160 -21.19 2.95 -11.90
N TYR A 161 -21.16 3.81 -12.90
CA TYR A 161 -21.27 5.23 -12.66
C TYR A 161 -22.74 5.52 -12.35
N LYS A 162 -23.00 6.12 -11.18
CA LYS A 162 -24.28 6.73 -10.84
C LYS A 162 -23.97 8.07 -10.20
N ARG A 163 -24.75 9.09 -10.54
CA ARG A 163 -24.70 10.36 -9.81
C ARG A 163 -25.12 10.11 -8.37
N HIS A 164 -24.58 10.86 -7.42
CA HIS A 164 -24.95 10.69 -6.01
C HIS A 164 -26.47 10.79 -5.78
N ALA A 165 -27.17 11.65 -6.54
CA ALA A 165 -28.62 11.78 -6.53
C ALA A 165 -29.40 10.50 -6.90
N GLU A 166 -28.73 9.48 -7.45
CA GLU A 166 -29.33 8.20 -7.89
C GLU A 166 -29.01 7.03 -6.92
N LEU A 167 -28.40 7.34 -5.76
CA LEU A 167 -27.99 6.39 -4.71
C LEU A 167 -28.75 6.56 -3.38
N CYS A 168 -29.56 7.61 -3.25
CA CYS A 168 -30.40 7.90 -2.10
C CYS A 168 -31.88 7.70 -2.46
#